data_AF-A0A344URT1-F1
#
_entry.id   AF-A0A344URT1-F1
#
_cell.length_a   1.000
_cell.length_b   1.000
_cell.length_c   1.000
_cell.angle_alpha   90.00
_cell.angle_beta   90.00
_cell.angle_gamma   90.00
#
_symmetry.space_group_name_H-M   'P 1'
#
loop_
_entity.id
_entity.type
_entity.pdbx_description
1 polymer ?
#
loop_
_entity_poly.entity_id
_entity_poly.type
_entity_poly.pdbx_seq_one_letter_code
_entity_poly.pdbx_strand_id
1 'polypeptide(L)'
;MTETLTRKLPKRATPFGSRRTIEAALTGVLERFSDSTLVLSYGSNAVPSLDRLTGMLKDVKGSQPEVFTVNHRYNFGTHSAATRRLAEEYIIVAA
;
A
#
# COMPACT_ATOMS: atom_id res chain seq x y z
N MET A 1 22.03 -27.34 17.49
CA MET A 1 22.05 -26.91 16.07
C MET A 1 21.77 -25.42 16.01
N THR A 2 22.78 -24.55 15.87
CA THR A 2 22.55 -23.13 15.53
C THR A 2 23.76 -22.43 14.86
N GLU A 3 24.49 -23.13 14.00
CA GLU A 3 25.60 -22.54 13.22
C GLU A 3 25.17 -22.30 11.77
N THR A 4 24.20 -21.42 11.55
CA THR A 4 23.90 -20.91 10.20
C THR A 4 24.54 -19.53 10.03
N LEU A 5 25.29 -19.33 8.95
CA LEU A 5 25.88 -18.04 8.59
C LEU A 5 24.80 -16.95 8.45
N THR A 6 23.58 -17.34 8.07
CA THR A 6 22.42 -16.46 8.00
C THR A 6 21.70 -16.42 9.35
N ARG A 7 21.46 -15.21 9.87
CA ARG A 7 20.60 -14.97 11.04
C ARG A 7 19.39 -14.14 10.64
N LYS A 8 18.24 -14.39 11.28
CA LYS A 8 17.05 -13.54 11.09
C LYS A 8 17.36 -12.13 11.61
N LEU A 9 17.09 -11.13 10.78
CA LEU A 9 17.07 -9.75 11.22
C LEU A 9 15.90 -9.56 12.20
N PRO A 10 16.11 -8.91 13.36
CA PRO A 10 15.02 -8.59 14.26
C PRO A 10 14.02 -7.66 13.57
N LYS A 11 12.73 -7.91 13.74
CA LYS A 11 11.66 -7.07 13.18
C LYS A 11 11.73 -5.69 13.84
N ARG A 12 11.95 -4.64 13.06
CA ARG A 12 11.89 -3.26 13.54
C ARG A 12 10.44 -2.88 13.83
N ALA A 13 10.21 -2.18 14.94
CA ALA A 13 8.92 -1.59 15.22
C ALA A 13 8.61 -0.54 14.15
N THR A 14 7.45 -0.65 13.50
CA THR A 14 6.98 0.30 12.50
C THR A 14 5.46 0.35 12.55
N PRO A 15 4.86 1.56 12.44
CA PRO A 15 3.41 1.70 12.43
C PRO A 15 2.77 1.11 11.16
N PHE A 16 3.55 0.81 10.12
CA PHE A 16 3.10 0.08 8.92
C PHE A 16 3.05 -1.45 9.11
N GLY A 17 3.49 -1.96 10.27
CA GLY A 17 3.64 -3.39 10.51
C GLY A 17 2.37 -4.14 10.92
N SER A 18 1.23 -3.45 11.06
CA SER A 18 -0.04 -4.00 11.51
C SER A 18 -1.23 -3.28 10.87
N ARG A 19 -2.29 -4.04 10.58
CA ARG A 19 -3.57 -3.49 10.10
C ARG A 19 -4.21 -2.50 11.08
N ARG A 20 -3.91 -2.62 12.37
CA ARG A 20 -4.48 -1.74 13.41
C ARG A 20 -3.82 -0.36 13.43
N THR A 21 -2.60 -0.23 12.91
CA THR A 21 -1.80 0.99 13.00
C THR A 21 -1.55 1.65 11.65
N ILE A 22 -1.75 0.92 10.54
CA ILE A 22 -1.42 1.40 9.20
C ILE A 22 -2.24 2.61 8.75
N GLU A 23 -3.52 2.70 9.11
CA GLU A 23 -4.36 3.83 8.71
C GLU A 23 -3.87 5.12 9.37
N ALA A 24 -3.65 5.11 10.69
CA ALA A 24 -3.10 6.26 11.40
C ALA A 24 -1.69 6.64 10.90
N ALA A 25 -0.87 5.65 10.55
CA ALA A 25 0.45 5.88 9.97
C ALA A 25 0.37 6.59 8.60
N LEU A 26 -0.56 6.14 7.75
CA LEU A 26 -0.79 6.72 6.44
C LEU A 26 -1.31 8.15 6.57
N THR A 27 -2.33 8.38 7.41
CA THR A 27 -2.87 9.73 7.66
C THR A 27 -1.75 10.72 8.00
N GLY A 28 -0.87 10.39 8.96
CA GLY A 28 0.23 11.29 9.34
C GLY A 28 1.24 11.54 8.21
N VAL A 29 1.44 10.59 7.28
CA VAL A 29 2.27 10.82 6.09
C VAL A 29 1.56 11.72 5.09
N LEU A 30 0.27 11.49 4.82
CA LEU A 30 -0.51 12.29 3.88
C LEU A 30 -0.61 13.74 4.35
N GLU A 31 -0.92 13.96 5.64
CA GLU A 31 -0.97 15.30 6.26
C GLU A 31 0.36 16.03 6.17
N ARG A 32 1.48 15.32 6.42
CA ARG A 32 2.82 15.91 6.31
C ARG A 32 3.12 16.50 4.92
N PHE A 33 2.50 15.94 3.88
CA PHE A 33 2.69 16.36 2.50
C PHE A 33 1.42 17.01 1.92
N SER A 34 0.55 17.55 2.78
CA SER A 34 -0.73 18.17 2.37
C SER A 34 -0.55 19.27 1.31
N ASP A 35 0.56 19.99 1.34
CA ASP A 35 0.84 21.12 0.44
C ASP A 35 1.43 20.68 -0.91
N SER A 36 1.67 19.38 -1.12
CA SER A 36 2.23 18.82 -2.35
C SER A 36 1.19 17.96 -3.07
N THR A 37 1.19 17.93 -4.40
CA THR A 37 0.41 16.93 -5.13
C THR A 37 0.86 15.52 -4.71
N LEU A 38 -0.09 14.70 -4.26
CA LEU A 38 0.16 13.35 -3.81
C LEU A 38 -0.14 12.37 -4.95
N VAL A 39 0.82 11.49 -5.22
CA VAL A 39 0.66 10.38 -6.17
C VAL A 39 0.95 9.07 -5.44
N LEU A 40 0.00 8.15 -5.47
CA LEU A 40 0.14 6.83 -4.84
C LEU A 40 0.02 5.74 -5.91
N SER A 41 1.01 4.85 -5.96
CA SER A 41 0.90 3.53 -6.59
C SER A 41 0.42 2.53 -5.53
N TYR A 42 -0.69 1.85 -5.80
CA TYR A 42 -1.36 1.04 -4.80
C TYR A 42 -1.97 -0.23 -5.40
N GLY A 43 -1.66 -1.40 -4.83
CA GLY A 43 -2.19 -2.67 -5.31
C GLY A 43 -3.64 -2.91 -4.88
N SER A 44 -4.46 -3.50 -5.76
CA SER A 44 -5.88 -3.76 -5.48
C SER A 44 -6.15 -4.75 -4.34
N ASN A 45 -5.11 -5.49 -3.92
CA ASN A 45 -5.15 -6.45 -2.82
C ASN A 45 -4.51 -5.93 -1.51
N ALA A 46 -4.08 -4.66 -1.48
CA ALA A 46 -3.44 -4.07 -0.32
C ALA A 46 -4.46 -3.64 0.76
N VAL A 47 -3.94 -3.23 1.92
CA VAL A 47 -4.72 -2.73 3.06
C VAL A 47 -4.08 -1.41 3.53
N PRO A 48 -4.82 -0.31 3.69
CA PRO A 48 -6.29 -0.16 3.59
C PRO A 48 -6.87 -0.34 2.17
N SER A 49 -8.20 -0.47 2.05
CA SER A 49 -8.88 -0.57 0.76
C SER A 49 -8.79 0.73 -0.04
N LEU A 50 -9.08 0.66 -1.35
CA LEU A 50 -9.12 1.84 -2.22
C LEU A 50 -10.06 2.91 -1.67
N ASP A 51 -11.30 2.56 -1.31
CA ASP A 51 -12.28 3.52 -0.79
C ASP A 51 -11.77 4.25 0.46
N ARG A 52 -11.13 3.51 1.37
CA ARG A 52 -10.54 4.08 2.59
C ARG A 52 -9.38 5.00 2.25
N LEU A 53 -8.50 4.60 1.34
CA LEU A 53 -7.36 5.40 0.91
C LEU A 53 -7.81 6.69 0.20
N THR A 54 -8.81 6.63 -0.67
CA THR A 54 -9.39 7.82 -1.33
C THR A 54 -10.11 8.73 -0.34
N GLY A 55 -10.75 8.16 0.69
CA GLY A 55 -11.35 8.93 1.79
C GLY A 55 -10.30 9.71 2.57
N MET A 56 -9.21 9.05 2.99
CA MET A 56 -8.11 9.71 3.69
C MET A 56 -7.48 10.83 2.86
N LEU A 57 -7.26 10.60 1.57
CA LEU A 57 -6.73 11.62 0.66
C LEU A 57 -7.69 12.81 0.52
N LYS A 58 -8.98 12.54 0.40
CA LYS A 58 -10.00 13.59 0.34
C LYS A 58 -10.06 14.40 1.63
N ASP A 59 -9.92 13.75 2.78
CA ASP A 59 -9.90 14.45 4.07
C ASP A 59 -8.68 15.38 4.18
N VAL A 60 -7.52 14.96 3.67
CA VAL A 60 -6.28 15.78 3.66
C VAL A 60 -6.30 16.88 2.59
N LYS A 61 -6.83 16.59 1.39
CA LYS A 61 -6.78 17.49 0.23
C LYS A 61 -8.03 18.36 0.03
N GLY A 62 -9.13 18.02 0.68
CA GLY A 62 -10.42 18.69 0.53
C GLY A 62 -11.15 18.37 -0.78
N SER A 63 -10.58 17.56 -1.67
CA SER A 63 -11.17 17.21 -2.97
C SER A 63 -11.07 15.71 -3.24
N GLN A 64 -11.97 15.19 -4.09
CA GLN A 64 -11.96 13.78 -4.48
C GLN A 64 -10.72 13.49 -5.35
N PRO A 65 -9.84 12.55 -4.98
CA PRO A 65 -8.70 12.19 -5.80
C PRO A 65 -9.13 11.47 -7.09
N GLU A 66 -8.34 11.66 -8.15
CA GLU A 66 -8.47 10.90 -9.39
C GLU A 66 -7.85 9.52 -9.24
N VAL A 67 -8.53 8.49 -9.75
CA VAL A 67 -8.08 7.10 -9.66
C VAL A 67 -7.99 6.51 -11.06
N PHE A 68 -6.81 6.04 -11.41
CA PHE A 68 -6.55 5.30 -12.65
C PHE A 68 -6.30 3.84 -12.32
N THR A 69 -6.96 2.93 -13.03
CA THR A 69 -6.73 1.49 -12.88
C THR A 69 -5.88 0.98 -14.03
N VAL A 70 -4.77 0.34 -13.69
CA VAL A 70 -3.87 -0.33 -14.61
C VAL A 70 -3.99 -1.83 -14.40
N ASN A 71 -4.31 -2.54 -15.48
CA ASN A 71 -4.34 -4.00 -15.50
C ASN A 71 -2.90 -4.53 -15.44
N HIS A 72 -2.29 -4.51 -14.25
CA HIS A 72 -0.93 -5.00 -14.06
C HIS A 72 -0.92 -6.47 -13.68
N ARG A 73 -0.50 -7.34 -14.61
CA ARG A 73 -0.43 -8.78 -14.35
C ARG A 73 0.81 -9.15 -13.55
N TYR A 74 0.73 -9.05 -12.22
CA TYR A 74 1.75 -9.66 -11.35
C TYR A 74 1.59 -11.19 -11.37
N ASN A 75 2.58 -11.91 -11.93
CA ASN A 75 2.63 -13.37 -11.82
C ASN A 75 3.34 -13.75 -10.52
N PHE A 76 2.58 -14.14 -9.49
CA PHE A 76 3.13 -14.75 -8.27
C PHE A 76 2.96 -16.28 -8.32
N GLY A 77 4.06 -17.01 -8.16
CA GLY A 77 4.12 -18.47 -8.21
C GLY A 77 4.58 -19.00 -9.58
N THR A 78 5.80 -19.53 -9.63
CA THR A 78 6.39 -20.13 -10.85
C THR A 78 6.06 -21.61 -11.01
N HIS A 79 5.43 -22.25 -10.01
CA HIS A 79 5.10 -23.67 -10.06
C HIS A 79 3.73 -23.92 -10.71
N SER A 80 3.60 -25.03 -11.44
CA SER A 80 2.46 -25.38 -12.29
C SER A 80 1.10 -25.42 -11.58
N ALA A 81 1.08 -25.74 -10.29
CA ALA A 81 -0.14 -25.81 -9.47
C ALA A 81 -0.49 -24.51 -8.72
N ALA A 82 0.29 -23.44 -8.88
CA ALA A 82 0.04 -22.20 -8.16
C ALA A 82 -1.16 -21.44 -8.75
N THR A 83 -2.17 -21.16 -7.91
CA THR A 83 -3.27 -20.25 -8.26
C THR A 83 -2.73 -18.85 -8.46
N ARG A 84 -2.60 -18.42 -9.72
CA ARG A 84 -2.16 -17.06 -10.06
C ARG A 84 -3.25 -16.08 -9.64
N ARG A 85 -2.94 -15.24 -8.65
CA ARG A 85 -3.83 -14.14 -8.27
C ARG A 85 -3.61 -12.99 -9.23
N LEU A 86 -4.66 -12.61 -9.94
CA LEU A 86 -4.68 -11.35 -10.68
C LEU A 86 -4.94 -10.24 -9.65
N ALA A 87 -4.08 -9.24 -9.65
CA ALA A 87 -4.28 -7.99 -8.94
C ALA A 87 -4.19 -6.86 -9.96
N GLU A 88 -4.89 -5.77 -9.71
CA GLU A 88 -4.81 -4.55 -10.49
C GLU A 88 -3.96 -3.55 -9.72
N GLU A 89 -3.44 -2.55 -10.41
CA GLU A 89 -2.70 -1.44 -9.81
C GLU A 89 -3.51 -0.16 -9.95
N TYR A 90 -3.67 0.57 -8.85
CA TYR A 90 -4.27 1.89 -8.83
C TYR A 90 -3.18 2.95 -8.80
N ILE A 91 -3.30 3.94 -9.67
CA ILE A 91 -2.58 5.21 -9.56
C ILE A 91 -3.58 6.24 -9.07
N ILE A 92 -3.34 6.78 -7.87
CA ILE A 92 -4.24 7.74 -7.23
C ILE A 92 -3.53 9.10 -7.20
N VAL A 93 -4.17 10.13 -7.76
CA VAL A 93 -3.63 11.49 -7.84
C VAL A 93 -4.53 12.43 -7.05
N ALA A 94 -3.95 13.12 -6.07
CA ALA A 94 -4.64 14.08 -5.22
C ALA A 94 -3.87 15.42 -5.23
N ALA A 95 -4.45 16.43 -5.88
CA ALA A 95 -3.86 17.76 -5.99
C ALA A 95 -4.12 18.59 -4.73
#